data_AF-A0A077EHJ8-F1
#
_entry.id   AF-A0A077EHJ8-F1
#
_cell.length_a   1.000
_cell.length_b   1.000
_cell.length_c   1.000
_cell.angle_alpha   90.00
_cell.angle_beta   90.00
_cell.angle_gamma   90.00
#
_symmetry.space_group_name_H-M   'P 1'
#
loop_
_entity.id
_entity.type
_entity.pdbx_description
1 polymer ?
#
loop_
_entity_poly.entity_id
_entity_poly.type
_entity_poly.pdbx_seq_one_letter_code
_entity_poly.pdbx_strand_id
1 'polypeptide(L)'
;MNTIEYFKLQAKNLHRDFKTQTQPSIKKFSAFQYEYTPRYFQIYDIISDFNIDEDNFKLMNAQHVIANIAGFDKWSTLVNASESELELSKLLYDYQNKIDLISWNLYIDEAQSMNAHEINTDMQIEIFKSVVIDEDIFNMVIESYLIKHD
;
A
#
# COMPACT_ATOMS: atom_id res chain seq x y z
N MET A 1 -0.94 9.38 -16.25
CA MET A 1 -1.58 8.06 -16.08
C MET A 1 -2.74 8.25 -15.12
N ASN A 2 -3.95 7.81 -15.44
CA ASN A 2 -5.07 7.85 -14.47
C ASN A 2 -4.71 6.97 -13.25
N THR A 3 -5.10 7.38 -12.05
CA THR A 3 -4.80 6.67 -10.79
C THR A 3 -5.25 5.21 -10.77
N ILE A 4 -6.32 4.83 -11.48
CA ILE A 4 -6.70 3.41 -11.64
C ILE A 4 -5.63 2.64 -12.43
N GLU A 5 -5.10 3.23 -13.50
CA GLU A 5 -4.01 2.61 -14.28
C GLU A 5 -2.72 2.50 -13.46
N TYR A 6 -2.49 3.44 -12.53
CA TYR A 6 -1.42 3.33 -11.53
C TYR A 6 -1.58 2.06 -10.69
N PHE A 7 -2.73 1.86 -10.04
CA PHE A 7 -2.94 0.68 -9.20
C PHE A 7 -2.95 -0.63 -10.01
N LYS A 8 -3.45 -0.63 -11.25
CA LYS A 8 -3.33 -1.78 -12.16
C LYS A 8 -1.87 -2.13 -12.46
N LEU A 9 -1.02 -1.12 -12.64
CA LEU A 9 0.41 -1.32 -12.83
C LEU A 9 1.06 -1.90 -11.58
N GLN A 10 0.71 -1.40 -10.38
CA GLN A 10 1.23 -1.94 -9.13
C GLN A 10 0.83 -3.40 -8.92
N ALA A 11 -0.42 -3.78 -9.22
CA ALA A 11 -0.85 -5.18 -9.13
C ALA A 11 -0.07 -6.09 -10.09
N LYS A 12 0.24 -5.60 -11.30
CA LYS A 12 1.08 -6.33 -12.27
C LYS A 12 2.54 -6.44 -11.79
N ASN A 13 3.07 -5.41 -11.15
CA ASN A 13 4.43 -5.41 -10.61
C ASN A 13 4.54 -6.39 -9.44
N LEU A 14 3.58 -6.39 -8.51
CA LEU A 14 3.54 -7.34 -7.39
C LEU A 14 3.47 -8.79 -7.90
N HIS A 15 2.57 -9.06 -8.85
CA HIS A 15 2.48 -10.37 -9.47
C HIS A 15 3.76 -10.76 -10.24
N ARG A 16 4.51 -9.80 -10.79
CA ARG A 16 5.81 -10.06 -11.42
C ARG A 16 6.85 -10.47 -10.38
N ASP A 17 6.86 -9.83 -9.21
CA ASP A 17 7.78 -10.18 -8.14
C ASP A 17 7.50 -11.58 -7.58
N PHE A 18 6.23 -11.96 -7.37
CA PHE A 18 5.87 -13.33 -6.99
C PHE A 18 6.32 -14.38 -8.02
N LYS A 19 6.34 -14.04 -9.32
CA LYS A 19 6.85 -14.93 -10.37
C LYS A 19 8.35 -15.18 -10.32
N THR A 20 9.10 -14.45 -9.49
CA THR A 20 10.53 -14.71 -9.27
C THR A 20 10.78 -15.88 -8.32
N GLN A 21 9.72 -16.54 -7.83
CA GLN A 21 9.81 -17.67 -6.91
C GLN A 21 10.79 -18.75 -7.39
N THR A 22 11.70 -19.14 -6.51
CA THR A 22 12.60 -20.28 -6.71
C THR A 22 12.56 -21.19 -5.49
N GLN A 23 12.85 -22.47 -5.72
CA GLN A 23 13.00 -23.44 -4.63
C GLN A 23 14.13 -22.99 -3.68
N PRO A 24 13.93 -23.04 -2.35
CA PRO A 24 14.95 -22.63 -1.41
C PRO A 24 16.26 -23.41 -1.62
N SER A 25 17.36 -22.68 -1.68
CA SER A 25 18.70 -23.23 -1.90
C SER A 25 19.17 -24.12 -0.75
N ILE A 26 18.63 -23.88 0.45
CA ILE A 26 18.87 -24.65 1.67
C ILE A 26 17.48 -24.96 2.26
N LYS A 27 17.23 -26.21 2.67
CA LYS A 27 16.09 -26.56 3.55
C LYS A 27 16.30 -25.91 4.92
N LYS A 28 16.11 -24.60 5.00
CA LYS A 28 16.02 -23.87 6.26
C LYS A 28 14.62 -24.07 6.82
N PHE A 29 14.50 -23.94 8.15
CA PHE A 29 13.24 -23.62 8.82
C PHE A 29 12.83 -22.18 8.46
N SER A 30 12.62 -21.93 7.17
CA SER A 30 12.08 -20.68 6.65
C SER A 30 10.59 -20.65 6.94
N ALA A 31 10.07 -19.51 7.38
CA ALA A 31 8.62 -19.29 7.48
C ALA A 31 7.94 -19.25 6.09
N PHE A 32 8.73 -19.10 5.03
CA PHE A 32 8.28 -18.99 3.63
C PHE A 32 8.64 -20.23 2.82
N GLN A 33 7.76 -20.58 1.87
CA GLN A 33 7.92 -21.75 1.01
C GLN A 33 8.97 -21.56 -0.08
N TYR A 34 9.12 -20.32 -0.56
CA TYR A 34 9.99 -19.98 -1.68
C TYR A 34 10.99 -18.87 -1.33
N GLU A 35 12.07 -18.81 -2.12
CA GLU A 35 12.94 -17.64 -2.19
C GLU A 35 12.48 -16.74 -3.35
N TYR A 36 12.55 -15.43 -3.16
CA TYR A 36 12.16 -14.42 -4.15
C TYR A 36 13.31 -13.44 -4.43
N THR A 37 13.35 -12.90 -5.65
CA THR A 37 14.22 -11.80 -6.05
C THR A 37 13.39 -10.59 -6.50
N PRO A 38 12.61 -9.99 -5.58
CA PRO A 38 11.67 -8.94 -5.93
C PRO A 38 12.37 -7.66 -6.39
N ARG A 39 11.71 -6.93 -7.28
CA ARG A 39 12.17 -5.63 -7.76
C ARG A 39 11.34 -4.47 -7.22
N TYR A 40 10.07 -4.69 -6.90
CA TYR A 40 9.13 -3.60 -6.58
C TYR A 40 8.64 -3.68 -5.14
N PHE A 41 8.48 -4.88 -4.59
CA PHE A 41 7.82 -5.08 -3.29
C PHE A 41 8.62 -5.92 -2.30
N GLN A 42 8.49 -5.58 -1.01
CA GLN A 42 8.91 -6.45 0.10
C GLN A 42 7.97 -7.65 0.18
N ILE A 43 8.23 -8.67 -0.65
CA ILE A 43 7.35 -9.84 -0.83
C ILE A 43 7.12 -10.59 0.48
N TYR A 44 8.15 -10.73 1.33
CA TYR A 44 8.04 -11.48 2.58
C TYR A 44 7.07 -10.82 3.57
N ASP A 45 7.13 -9.50 3.68
CA ASP A 45 6.20 -8.73 4.52
C ASP A 45 4.76 -8.87 3.99
N ILE A 46 4.59 -8.78 2.67
CA ILE A 46 3.30 -8.99 2.03
C ILE A 46 2.76 -10.41 2.28
N ILE A 47 3.61 -11.45 2.19
CA ILE A 47 3.17 -12.83 2.43
C ILE A 47 2.68 -12.99 3.87
N SER A 48 3.44 -12.45 4.83
CA SER A 48 3.12 -12.49 6.25
C SER A 48 1.83 -11.74 6.56
N ASP A 49 1.74 -10.48 6.16
CA ASP A 49 0.66 -9.58 6.59
C ASP A 49 -0.68 -9.90 5.92
N PHE A 50 -0.64 -10.41 4.68
CA PHE A 50 -1.84 -10.77 3.92
C PHE A 50 -2.12 -12.28 3.93
N ASN A 51 -1.35 -13.07 4.69
CA ASN A 51 -1.48 -14.53 4.81
C ASN A 51 -1.62 -15.22 3.44
N ILE A 52 -0.64 -14.98 2.57
CA ILE A 52 -0.68 -15.39 1.17
C ILE A 52 -0.40 -16.89 0.99
N ASP A 53 -1.25 -17.56 0.22
CA ASP A 53 -0.96 -18.88 -0.34
C ASP A 53 -0.02 -18.74 -1.55
N GLU A 54 1.28 -18.94 -1.30
CA GLU A 54 2.34 -18.79 -2.30
C GLU A 54 2.16 -19.70 -3.53
N ASP A 55 1.65 -20.93 -3.34
CA ASP A 55 1.45 -21.90 -4.42
C ASP A 55 0.36 -21.48 -5.42
N ASN A 56 -0.58 -20.64 -4.98
CA ASN A 56 -1.76 -20.24 -5.76
C ASN A 56 -1.87 -18.73 -6.00
N PHE A 57 -0.77 -17.98 -5.89
CA PHE A 57 -0.79 -16.54 -6.06
C PHE A 57 -1.00 -16.13 -7.53
N LYS A 58 -2.16 -15.54 -7.83
CA LYS A 58 -2.53 -15.06 -9.17
C LYS A 58 -2.63 -13.54 -9.21
N LEU A 59 -2.73 -12.97 -10.41
CA LEU A 59 -2.93 -11.53 -10.60
C LEU A 59 -4.11 -10.96 -9.81
N MET A 60 -5.20 -11.72 -9.68
CA MET A 60 -6.37 -11.30 -8.89
C MET A 60 -6.02 -11.16 -7.40
N ASN A 61 -5.22 -12.08 -6.85
CA ASN A 61 -4.70 -11.96 -5.48
C ASN A 61 -3.86 -10.68 -5.34
N ALA A 62 -2.97 -10.42 -6.28
CA ALA A 62 -2.17 -9.19 -6.30
C ALA A 62 -3.05 -7.93 -6.34
N GLN A 63 -4.12 -7.92 -7.15
CA GLN A 63 -5.08 -6.81 -7.19
C GLN A 63 -5.74 -6.58 -5.82
N HIS A 64 -6.14 -7.63 -5.12
CA HIS A 64 -6.72 -7.51 -3.77
C HIS A 64 -5.70 -6.99 -2.75
N VAL A 65 -4.46 -7.48 -2.79
CA VAL A 65 -3.38 -6.97 -1.92
C VAL A 65 -3.14 -5.48 -2.16
N ILE A 66 -3.03 -5.05 -3.42
CA ILE A 66 -2.85 -3.63 -3.75
C ILE A 66 -4.02 -2.78 -3.27
N ALA A 67 -5.26 -3.29 -3.37
CA ALA A 67 -6.43 -2.60 -2.83
C ALA A 67 -6.31 -2.40 -1.31
N ASN A 68 -5.95 -3.45 -0.57
CA ASN A 68 -5.78 -3.36 0.87
C ASN A 68 -4.68 -2.37 1.28
N ILE A 69 -3.52 -2.40 0.62
CA ILE A 69 -2.42 -1.44 0.89
C ILE A 69 -2.89 -0.01 0.59
N ALA A 70 -3.72 0.19 -0.44
CA ALA A 70 -4.30 1.49 -0.78
C ALA A 70 -5.50 1.90 0.11
N GLY A 71 -5.83 1.11 1.14
CA GLY A 71 -6.88 1.40 2.11
C GLY A 71 -8.30 0.94 1.74
N PHE A 72 -8.44 0.04 0.76
CA PHE A 72 -9.72 -0.53 0.34
C PHE A 72 -9.84 -2.01 0.69
N ASP A 73 -11.04 -2.46 1.04
CA ASP A 73 -11.34 -3.87 1.38
C ASP A 73 -11.14 -4.85 0.22
N LYS A 74 -11.32 -4.39 -1.02
CA LYS A 74 -11.23 -5.21 -2.22
C LYS A 74 -11.01 -4.36 -3.47
N TRP A 75 -10.45 -5.01 -4.49
CA TRP A 75 -10.17 -4.41 -5.79
C TRP A 75 -11.40 -3.74 -6.44
N SER A 76 -12.58 -4.35 -6.33
CA SER A 76 -13.80 -3.78 -6.92
C SER A 76 -14.21 -2.46 -6.26
N THR A 77 -13.90 -2.25 -4.98
CA THR A 77 -14.19 -0.99 -4.30
C THR A 77 -13.23 0.09 -4.80
N LEU A 78 -11.93 -0.23 -4.86
CA LEU A 78 -10.90 0.68 -5.37
C LEU A 78 -11.22 1.18 -6.79
N VAL A 79 -11.55 0.29 -7.73
CA VAL A 79 -11.77 0.71 -9.13
C VAL A 79 -13.04 1.52 -9.37
N ASN A 80 -13.95 1.56 -8.39
CA ASN A 80 -15.19 2.32 -8.44
C ASN A 80 -15.16 3.56 -7.53
N ALA A 81 -14.05 3.81 -6.83
CA ALA A 81 -13.88 4.98 -5.99
C ALA A 81 -13.85 6.27 -6.82
N SER A 82 -14.20 7.38 -6.19
CA SER A 82 -14.12 8.71 -6.79
C SER A 82 -12.67 9.11 -7.10
N GLU A 83 -12.50 10.12 -7.97
CA GLU A 83 -11.17 10.61 -8.33
C GLU A 83 -10.38 11.12 -7.12
N SER A 84 -11.02 11.85 -6.21
CA SER A 84 -10.41 12.32 -4.96
C SER A 84 -10.03 11.19 -4.02
N GLU A 85 -10.90 10.18 -3.84
CA GLU A 85 -10.55 9.01 -3.02
C GLU A 85 -9.34 8.26 -3.60
N LEU A 86 -9.30 8.11 -4.92
CA LEU A 86 -8.17 7.50 -5.62
C LEU A 86 -6.87 8.32 -5.44
N GLU A 87 -6.94 9.65 -5.54
CA GLU A 87 -5.79 10.53 -5.31
C GLU A 87 -5.26 10.39 -3.87
N LEU A 88 -6.13 10.48 -2.88
CA LEU A 88 -5.75 10.32 -1.47
C LEU A 88 -5.14 8.94 -1.20
N SER A 89 -5.77 7.88 -1.69
CA SER A 89 -5.25 6.52 -1.56
C SER A 89 -3.89 6.35 -2.23
N LYS A 90 -3.65 7.02 -3.36
CA LYS A 90 -2.34 6.98 -4.01
C LYS A 90 -1.27 7.70 -3.18
N LEU A 91 -1.61 8.84 -2.56
CA LEU A 91 -0.70 9.54 -1.65
C LEU A 91 -0.34 8.66 -0.45
N LEU A 92 -1.33 8.07 0.23
CA LEU A 92 -1.10 7.14 1.34
C LEU A 92 -0.26 5.94 0.92
N TYR A 93 -0.52 5.39 -0.27
CA TYR A 93 0.24 4.27 -0.82
C TYR A 93 1.72 4.62 -1.08
N ASP A 94 1.98 5.77 -1.72
CA ASP A 94 3.34 6.17 -2.12
C ASP A 94 4.20 6.61 -0.92
N TYR A 95 3.56 7.14 0.12
CA TYR A 95 4.20 7.66 1.33
C TYR A 95 3.95 6.79 2.58
N GLN A 96 3.63 5.51 2.38
CA GLN A 96 3.41 4.55 3.47
C GLN A 96 4.58 4.43 4.45
N ASN A 97 5.80 4.78 4.02
CA ASN A 97 6.99 4.81 4.87
C ASN A 97 7.07 6.03 5.81
N LYS A 98 6.17 7.02 5.63
CA LYS A 98 6.10 8.23 6.46
C LYS A 98 4.94 8.16 7.44
N ILE A 99 3.80 7.65 6.99
CA ILE A 99 2.60 7.47 7.80
C ILE A 99 1.82 6.26 7.30
N ASP A 100 1.42 5.38 8.22
CA ASP A 100 0.54 4.26 7.91
C ASP A 100 -0.94 4.71 7.89
N LEU A 101 -1.80 3.87 7.34
CA LEU A 101 -3.22 4.19 7.18
C LEU A 101 -3.95 4.39 8.52
N ILE A 102 -3.58 3.65 9.56
CA ILE A 102 -4.21 3.74 10.88
C ILE A 102 -3.86 5.09 11.51
N SER A 103 -2.57 5.43 11.51
CA SER A 103 -2.04 6.69 11.99
C SER A 103 -2.62 7.89 11.23
N TRP A 104 -2.79 7.79 9.91
CA TRP A 104 -3.46 8.82 9.12
C TRP A 104 -4.93 9.00 9.51
N ASN A 105 -5.69 7.91 9.63
CA ASN A 105 -7.10 7.99 10.01
C ASN A 105 -7.27 8.61 11.40
N LEU A 106 -6.42 8.24 12.36
CA LEU A 106 -6.41 8.83 13.70
C LEU A 106 -6.10 10.34 13.66
N TYR A 107 -5.14 10.75 12.84
CA TYR A 107 -4.80 12.16 12.66
C TYR A 107 -5.98 12.97 12.10
N ILE A 108 -6.67 12.43 11.09
CA ILE A 108 -7.85 13.08 10.51
C ILE A 108 -9.03 13.09 11.49
N ASP A 109 -9.25 12.02 12.26
CA ASP A 109 -10.31 11.98 13.28
C ASP A 109 -10.07 13.02 14.38
N GLU A 110 -8.83 13.18 14.84
CA GLU A 110 -8.46 14.21 15.81
C GLU A 110 -8.67 15.62 15.23
N ALA A 111 -8.18 15.86 14.01
CA ALA A 111 -8.39 17.13 13.31
C ALA A 111 -9.89 17.42 13.12
N GLN A 112 -10.69 16.42 12.77
CA GLN A 112 -12.14 16.54 12.60
C GLN A 112 -12.82 16.94 13.91
N SER A 113 -12.39 16.37 15.04
CA SER A 113 -12.96 16.68 16.35
C SER A 113 -12.78 18.15 16.77
N MET A 114 -11.73 18.79 16.24
CA MET A 114 -11.40 20.20 16.46
C MET A 114 -12.00 21.15 15.42
N ASN A 115 -12.57 20.61 14.33
CA ASN A 115 -13.12 21.37 13.22
C ASN A 115 -14.65 21.39 13.25
N ALA A 116 -15.24 22.57 13.03
CA ALA A 116 -16.68 22.74 12.94
C ALA A 116 -17.28 22.19 11.62
N HIS A 117 -16.46 22.07 10.58
CA HIS A 117 -16.86 21.55 9.27
C HIS A 117 -16.30 20.15 9.06
N GLU A 118 -17.04 19.34 8.30
CA GLU A 118 -16.59 18.02 7.87
C GLU A 118 -15.36 18.14 6.95
N ILE A 119 -14.31 17.38 7.27
CA ILE A 119 -13.09 17.23 6.48
C ILE A 119 -13.36 16.17 5.42
N ASN A 120 -13.78 16.62 4.25
CA ASN A 120 -13.97 15.76 3.10
C ASN A 120 -12.62 15.32 2.48
N THR A 121 -12.68 14.40 1.51
CA THR A 121 -11.49 13.83 0.86
C THR A 121 -10.60 14.89 0.19
N ASP A 122 -11.17 15.93 -0.43
CA ASP A 122 -10.37 17.00 -1.05
C ASP A 122 -9.57 17.78 0.00
N MET A 123 -10.17 18.06 1.16
CA MET A 123 -9.46 18.67 2.28
C MET A 123 -8.37 17.75 2.83
N GLN A 124 -8.63 16.44 2.93
CA GLN A 124 -7.63 15.47 3.36
C GLN A 124 -6.43 15.43 2.42
N ILE A 125 -6.62 15.53 1.11
CA ILE A 125 -5.53 15.61 0.13
C ILE A 125 -4.63 16.82 0.40
N GLU A 126 -5.23 18.00 0.60
CA GLU A 126 -4.47 19.23 0.85
C GLU A 126 -3.75 19.18 2.21
N ILE A 127 -4.42 18.65 3.24
CA ILE A 127 -3.78 18.39 4.54
C ILE A 127 -2.60 17.43 4.36
N PHE A 128 -2.78 16.31 3.65
CA PHE A 128 -1.72 15.31 3.44
C PHE A 128 -0.49 15.93 2.77
N LYS A 129 -0.69 16.70 1.70
CA LYS A 129 0.40 17.42 1.01
C LYS A 129 1.13 18.35 1.99
N SER A 130 0.40 19.15 2.76
CA SER A 130 0.99 20.06 3.74
C SER A 130 1.79 19.33 4.81
N VAL A 131 1.20 18.33 5.49
CA VAL A 131 1.80 17.77 6.72
C VAL A 131 2.74 16.59 6.48
N VAL A 132 2.52 15.79 5.43
CA VAL A 132 3.35 14.61 5.12
C VAL A 132 4.45 14.94 4.10
N ILE A 133 4.15 15.80 3.12
CA ILE A 133 5.08 16.06 2.02
C ILE A 133 5.90 17.32 2.29
N ASP A 134 5.24 18.45 2.56
CA ASP A 134 5.89 19.75 2.65
C ASP A 134 6.57 19.96 4.01
N GLU A 135 5.84 19.76 5.11
CA GLU A 135 6.35 19.96 6.47
C GLU A 135 7.03 18.70 7.05
N ASP A 136 6.70 17.52 6.52
CA ASP A 136 7.23 16.21 6.95
C ASP A 136 7.17 16.01 8.47
N ILE A 137 6.03 16.35 9.09
CA ILE A 137 5.90 16.41 10.55
C ILE A 137 5.91 15.02 11.21
N PHE A 138 5.70 13.96 10.43
CA PHE A 138 5.66 12.58 10.91
C PHE A 138 7.07 11.99 10.91
N ASN A 139 7.69 11.96 12.09
CA ASN A 139 8.99 11.28 12.28
C ASN A 139 8.81 9.82 12.72
N MET A 140 7.95 9.08 12.02
CA MET A 140 7.70 7.66 12.28
C MET A 140 8.67 6.81 11.44
N VAL A 141 9.18 5.72 12.03
CA VAL A 141 9.90 4.70 11.28
C VAL A 141 8.89 3.61 10.91
N ILE A 142 8.39 3.68 9.68
CA ILE A 142 7.38 2.74 9.17
C ILE A 142 7.98 1.93 8.04
N GLU A 143 7.85 0.62 8.16
CA GLU A 143 8.25 -0.31 7.11
C GLU A 143 7.30 -0.17 5.91
N SER A 144 7.89 -0.12 4.72
CA SER A 144 7.15 0.07 3.48
C SER A 144 7.16 -1.22 2.67
N TYR A 145 5.99 -1.62 2.19
CA TYR A 145 5.87 -2.71 1.24
C TYR A 145 6.54 -2.39 -0.10
N LEU A 146 6.78 -1.12 -0.43
CA LEU A 146 7.52 -0.72 -1.62
C LEU A 146 9.02 -0.78 -1.36
N ILE A 147 9.74 -1.44 -2.27
CA ILE A 147 11.21 -1.36 -2.36
C ILE A 147 11.55 -0.01 -2.99
N LYS A 148 12.22 0.85 -2.21
CA LYS A 148 12.84 2.06 -2.73
C LYS A 148 14.21 1.71 -3.29
N HIS A 149 14.45 2.08 -4.54
CA HIS A 149 15.79 2.05 -5.13
C HIS A 149 16.40 3.42 -4.88
N ASP A 150 17.50 3.47 -4.14
CA ASP A 150 18.32 4.67 -3.96
C ASP A 150 19.00 5.10 -5.28
#